data_AF-A0A534VJ01-F1
#
_entry.id   AF-A0A534VJ01-F1
#
_cell.length_a   1.000
_cell.length_b   1.000
_cell.length_c   1.000
_cell.angle_alpha   90.00
_cell.angle_beta   90.00
_cell.angle_gamma   90.00
#
_symmetry.space_group_name_H-M   'P 1'
#
loop_
_entity.id
_entity.type
_entity.pdbx_description
1 polymer ?
#
loop_
_entity_poly.entity_id
_entity_poly.type
_entity_poly.pdbx_seq_one_letter_code
_entity_poly.pdbx_strand_id
1 'polypeptide(L)'
;MRTDGCNIRGGTGLASALLALLLAGPAQAGDWTFYRHDLAGTANAGEPLTTDQARALEVNRALFAGGNDYSNPIIAGGSLYYTSGDGSVHAVSLADFTE
;
A
#
# COMPACT_ATOMS: atom_id res chain seq x y z
N MET A 1 -7.60 -5.49 -50.37
CA MET A 1 -6.18 -5.59 -50.78
C MET A 1 -5.37 -4.95 -49.66
N ARG A 2 -4.27 -5.60 -49.28
CA ARG A 2 -3.48 -5.48 -48.02
C ARG A 2 -3.25 -4.06 -47.47
N THR A 3 -3.34 -3.93 -46.15
CA THR A 3 -2.46 -3.05 -45.36
C THR A 3 -1.68 -3.94 -44.40
N ASP A 4 -0.39 -4.08 -44.67
CA ASP A 4 0.56 -4.85 -43.89
C ASP A 4 0.92 -4.12 -42.59
N GLY A 5 0.94 -4.86 -41.49
CA GLY A 5 1.98 -4.82 -40.44
C GLY A 5 2.12 -3.56 -39.58
N CYS A 6 1.64 -3.64 -38.34
CA CYS A 6 2.53 -3.37 -37.21
C CYS A 6 2.36 -4.47 -36.15
N ASN A 7 3.51 -5.05 -35.81
CA ASN A 7 3.69 -6.32 -35.12
C ASN A 7 3.67 -6.05 -33.61
N ILE A 8 2.54 -6.29 -32.91
CA ILE A 8 2.53 -6.28 -31.43
C ILE A 8 3.21 -7.58 -30.98
N ARG A 9 4.49 -7.45 -30.67
CA ARG A 9 5.28 -8.47 -29.97
C ARG A 9 4.58 -8.80 -28.65
N GLY A 10 4.36 -10.10 -28.43
CA GLY A 10 3.71 -10.64 -27.25
C GLY A 10 4.36 -10.24 -25.94
N GLY A 11 3.52 -10.05 -24.93
CA GLY A 11 3.91 -9.86 -23.55
C GLY A 11 2.69 -10.06 -22.67
N THR A 12 2.67 -11.19 -21.97
CA THR A 12 1.71 -11.64 -20.95
C THR A 12 1.40 -10.56 -19.91
N GLY A 13 0.46 -9.64 -20.17
CA GLY A 13 0.05 -8.61 -19.21
C GLY A 13 -1.28 -8.91 -18.48
N LEU A 14 -2.11 -9.82 -19.02
CA LEU A 14 -3.45 -10.08 -18.49
C LEU A 14 -3.47 -11.10 -17.33
N ALA A 15 -2.44 -11.94 -17.21
CA ALA A 15 -2.41 -12.98 -16.17
C ALA A 15 -2.09 -12.42 -14.77
N SER A 16 -1.26 -11.37 -14.68
CA SER A 16 -0.83 -10.81 -13.39
C SER A 16 -1.90 -9.98 -12.68
N ALA A 17 -2.79 -9.31 -13.44
CA ALA A 17 -3.89 -8.54 -12.84
C ALA A 17 -4.97 -9.46 -12.23
N LEU A 18 -5.23 -10.63 -12.82
CA LEU A 18 -6.18 -11.61 -12.27
C LEU A 18 -5.67 -12.31 -11.01
N LEU A 19 -4.35 -12.50 -10.87
CA LEU A 19 -3.77 -13.13 -9.68
C LEU A 19 -3.82 -12.20 -8.45
N ALA A 20 -3.75 -10.88 -8.64
CA ALA A 20 -3.87 -9.90 -7.57
C ALA A 20 -5.29 -9.82 -6.98
N LEU A 21 -6.35 -10.01 -7.79
CA LEU A 21 -7.73 -10.01 -7.29
C LEU A 21 -8.10 -11.25 -6.44
N LEU A 22 -7.39 -12.36 -6.61
CA LEU A 22 -7.66 -13.62 -5.89
C LEU A 22 -6.97 -13.68 -4.51
N LEU A 23 -6.04 -12.76 -4.22
CA LEU A 23 -5.25 -12.72 -2.98
C LEU A 23 -5.66 -11.60 -2.03
N ALA A 24 -6.57 -10.70 -2.44
CA ALA A 24 -7.10 -9.67 -1.56
C ALA A 24 -8.07 -10.32 -0.54
N GLY A 25 -7.54 -10.75 0.59
CA GLY A 25 -8.35 -11.12 1.74
C GLY A 25 -9.25 -9.96 2.18
N PRO A 26 -10.36 -10.23 2.89
CA PRO A 26 -11.17 -9.15 3.47
C PRO A 26 -10.29 -8.25 4.34
N ALA A 27 -10.54 -6.94 4.29
CA ALA A 27 -9.88 -5.98 5.16
C ALA A 27 -10.04 -6.45 6.62
N GLN A 28 -8.93 -6.55 7.34
CA GLN A 28 -8.91 -6.98 8.73
C GLN A 28 -9.05 -5.78 9.66
N ALA A 29 -9.42 -6.03 10.92
CA ALA A 29 -9.39 -4.99 11.94
C ALA A 29 -7.97 -4.39 12.01
N GLY A 30 -7.88 -3.06 11.92
CA GLY A 30 -6.62 -2.32 11.85
C GLY A 30 -6.09 -2.02 10.44
N ASP A 31 -6.73 -2.52 9.37
CA ASP A 31 -6.35 -2.15 8.00
C ASP A 31 -6.72 -0.69 7.67
N TRP A 32 -5.85 -0.01 6.93
CA TRP A 32 -6.05 1.35 6.42
C TRP A 32 -5.99 1.29 4.89
N THR A 33 -7.06 0.78 4.28
CA THR A 33 -7.05 0.38 2.85
C THR A 33 -7.23 1.54 1.87
N PHE A 34 -7.48 2.77 2.35
CA PHE A 34 -7.80 3.91 1.50
C PHE A 34 -7.16 5.21 1.99
N TYR A 35 -6.91 6.14 1.06
CA TYR A 35 -6.48 7.49 1.44
C TYR A 35 -7.50 8.12 2.40
N ARG A 36 -7.02 8.59 3.56
CA ARG A 36 -7.85 9.12 4.66
C ARG A 36 -8.87 8.13 5.22
N HIS A 37 -8.53 6.84 5.26
CA HIS A 37 -9.28 5.74 5.90
C HIS A 37 -10.54 5.30 5.17
N ASP A 38 -11.40 6.22 4.73
CA ASP A 38 -12.70 5.91 4.14
C ASP A 38 -13.08 6.88 3.01
N LEU A 39 -14.17 6.57 2.30
CA LEU A 39 -14.67 7.38 1.18
C LEU A 39 -15.16 8.78 1.61
N ALA A 40 -15.47 8.98 2.90
CA ALA A 40 -15.79 10.30 3.44
C ALA A 40 -14.53 11.11 3.81
N GLY A 41 -13.36 10.47 3.79
CA GLY A 41 -12.08 11.08 4.06
C GLY A 41 -11.92 11.51 5.52
N THR A 42 -12.44 10.74 6.47
CA THR A 42 -12.40 11.14 7.89
C THR A 42 -10.99 11.24 8.46
N ALA A 43 -10.04 10.47 7.92
CA ALA A 43 -8.71 10.26 8.49
C ALA A 43 -8.76 9.81 9.96
N ASN A 44 -9.77 9.01 10.33
CA ASN A 44 -9.99 8.54 11.69
C ASN A 44 -10.18 7.02 11.71
N ALA A 45 -9.31 6.31 12.44
CA ALA A 45 -9.37 4.85 12.58
C ALA A 45 -10.53 4.34 13.47
N GLY A 46 -11.19 5.23 14.23
CA GLY A 46 -12.16 4.83 15.25
C GLY A 46 -11.55 4.19 16.50
N GLU A 47 -10.23 4.26 16.66
CA GLU A 47 -9.44 3.62 17.71
C GLU A 47 -8.81 4.68 18.65
N PRO A 48 -9.53 5.16 19.68
CA PRO A 48 -9.03 6.22 20.55
C PRO A 48 -7.95 5.72 21.52
N LEU A 49 -6.95 6.55 21.75
CA LEU A 49 -5.95 6.38 22.82
C LEU A 49 -6.27 7.30 24.00
N THR A 50 -5.98 6.85 25.23
CA THR A 50 -5.96 7.72 26.41
C THR A 50 -4.71 8.61 26.40
N THR A 51 -4.74 9.70 27.19
CA THR A 51 -3.57 10.58 27.34
C THR A 51 -2.33 9.84 27.86
N ASP A 52 -2.52 8.87 28.76
CA ASP A 52 -1.39 8.11 29.33
C ASP A 52 -0.83 7.10 28.32
N GLN A 53 -1.68 6.48 27.50
CA GLN A 53 -1.22 5.66 26.37
C GLN A 53 -0.43 6.50 25.35
N ALA A 54 -0.92 7.69 25.02
CA ALA A 54 -0.25 8.59 24.08
C ALA A 54 1.13 9.04 24.59
N ARG A 55 1.29 9.28 25.90
CA ARG A 55 2.58 9.62 26.53
C ARG A 55 3.58 8.46 26.56
N ALA A 56 3.08 7.23 26.50
CA ALA A 56 3.90 6.02 26.49
C ALA A 56 4.32 5.59 25.08
N LEU A 57 3.88 6.29 24.02
CA LEU A 57 4.28 5.97 22.66
C LEU A 57 5.78 6.17 22.45
N GLU A 58 6.38 5.20 21.77
CA GLU A 58 7.78 5.22 21.35
C GLU A 58 7.91 4.75 19.90
N VAL A 59 9.07 5.01 19.29
CA VAL A 59 9.36 4.51 17.95
C VAL A 59 9.56 2.99 18.03
N ASN A 60 8.63 2.23 17.44
CA ASN A 60 8.74 0.77 17.37
C ASN A 60 9.74 0.35 16.26
N ARG A 61 9.57 0.87 15.04
CA ARG A 61 10.40 0.57 13.87
C ARG A 61 10.47 1.80 12.95
N ALA A 62 11.51 1.88 12.14
CA ALA A 62 11.70 2.96 11.16
C ALA A 62 12.19 2.41 9.82
N LEU A 63 11.76 3.06 8.73
CA LEU A 63 12.20 2.82 7.36
C LEU A 63 12.73 4.13 6.78
N PHE A 64 13.70 4.04 5.88
CA PHE A 64 14.21 5.17 5.14
C PHE A 64 13.85 5.00 3.67
N ALA A 65 12.75 5.64 3.27
CA ALA A 65 12.41 5.82 1.87
C ALA A 65 13.47 6.77 1.28
N GLY A 66 14.27 6.33 0.32
CA GLY A 66 15.28 7.21 -0.25
C GLY A 66 14.61 8.32 -1.09
N GLY A 67 14.47 9.55 -0.57
CA GLY A 67 14.02 10.70 -1.38
C GLY A 67 13.15 11.73 -0.65
N ASN A 68 12.26 12.40 -1.40
CA ASN A 68 11.26 13.30 -0.86
C ASN A 68 10.06 12.50 -0.35
N ASP A 69 9.89 12.43 0.97
CA ASP A 69 9.00 11.48 1.65
C ASP A 69 7.62 12.08 1.96
N TYR A 70 6.84 12.36 0.92
CA TYR A 70 5.44 12.76 1.08
C TYR A 70 4.53 11.59 0.69
N SER A 71 4.41 10.60 1.58
CA SER A 71 3.53 9.45 1.37
C SER A 71 2.32 9.47 2.31
N ASN A 72 1.22 8.88 1.85
CA ASN A 72 0.08 8.55 2.69
C ASN A 72 -0.04 7.02 2.67
N PRO A 73 0.55 6.34 3.66
CA PRO A 73 0.70 4.89 3.60
C PRO A 73 -0.65 4.19 3.66
N ILE A 74 -0.73 3.05 2.99
CA ILE A 74 -1.88 2.15 2.97
C ILE A 74 -1.48 0.87 3.69
N ILE A 75 -2.33 0.39 4.60
CA ILE A 75 -2.16 -0.91 5.24
C ILE A 75 -3.27 -1.82 4.75
N ALA A 76 -2.90 -2.92 4.10
CA ALA A 76 -3.86 -3.90 3.62
C ALA A 76 -3.20 -5.27 3.56
N GLY A 77 -3.91 -6.31 4.02
CA GLY A 77 -3.49 -7.69 3.81
C GLY A 77 -2.13 -8.06 4.41
N GLY A 78 -1.74 -7.41 5.51
CA GLY A 78 -0.45 -7.67 6.17
C GLY A 78 0.74 -6.92 5.58
N SER A 79 0.51 -5.95 4.70
CA SER A 79 1.57 -5.12 4.12
C SER A 79 1.29 -3.63 4.31
N LEU A 80 2.36 -2.86 4.50
CA LEU A 80 2.37 -1.40 4.41
C LEU A 80 2.86 -1.01 3.02
N TYR A 81 2.07 -0.21 2.32
CA TYR A 81 2.42 0.33 1.01
C TYR A 81 2.70 1.82 1.13
N TYR A 82 3.80 2.27 0.54
CA TYR A 82 4.17 3.68 0.53
C TYR A 82 4.76 4.09 -0.82
N THR A 83 4.64 5.37 -1.17
CA THR A 83 5.28 5.95 -2.36
C THR A 83 6.60 6.61 -1.98
N SER A 84 7.62 6.45 -2.82
CA SER A 84 8.91 7.13 -2.68
C SER A 84 9.14 8.13 -3.80
N GLY A 85 10.11 9.03 -3.61
CA GLY A 85 10.54 9.99 -4.63
C GLY A 85 11.17 9.34 -5.87
N ASP A 86 11.46 8.04 -5.84
CA ASP A 86 11.93 7.24 -6.97
C ASP A 86 10.84 6.89 -8.00
N GLY A 87 9.59 7.31 -7.76
CA GLY A 87 8.47 7.08 -8.67
C GLY A 87 7.86 5.68 -8.57
N SER A 88 8.24 4.89 -7.56
CA SER A 88 7.71 3.55 -7.31
C SER A 88 6.81 3.50 -6.07
N VAL A 89 5.98 2.45 -6.02
CA VAL A 89 5.28 2.03 -4.80
C VAL A 89 6.07 0.88 -4.20
N HIS A 90 6.41 1.02 -2.94
CA HIS A 90 7.11 0.03 -2.15
C HIS A 90 6.13 -0.69 -1.22
N ALA A 91 6.41 -1.95 -0.92
CA ALA A 91 5.58 -2.79 -0.08
C ALA A 91 6.44 -3.39 1.02
N VAL A 92 6.01 -3.24 2.27
CA VAL A 92 6.72 -3.75 3.44
C VAL A 92 5.84 -4.78 4.13
N SER A 93 6.36 -5.98 4.32
CA SER A 93 5.71 -7.02 5.12
C SER A 93 5.61 -6.59 6.57
N LEU A 94 4.42 -6.63 7.17
CA LEU A 94 4.24 -6.31 8.59
C LEU A 94 4.67 -7.45 9.52
N ALA A 95 4.87 -8.67 9.00
CA ALA A 95 5.27 -9.82 9.80
C ALA A 95 6.72 -9.69 10.32
N ASP A 96 7.61 -9.15 9.49
CA ASP A 96 9.04 -9.05 9.73
C ASP A 96 9.61 -7.65 9.46
N PHE A 97 8.82 -6.75 8.88
CA PHE A 97 9.18 -5.36 8.55
C PHE A 97 10.30 -5.27 7.51
N THR A 98 10.17 -6.09 6.47
CA THR A 98 11.07 -6.15 5.30
C THR A 98 10.34 -5.64 4.07
N GLU A 99 11.06 -4.91 3.21
CA GLU A 99 10.59 -4.44 1.90
C GLU A 99 10.85 -5.48 0.80
#